data_AF-A0A831XXL4-F1
#
_entry.id   AF-A0A831XXL4-F1
#
_cell.length_a   1.000
_cell.length_b   1.000
_cell.length_c   1.000
_cell.angle_alpha   90.00
_cell.angle_beta   90.00
_cell.angle_gamma   90.00
#
_symmetry.space_group_name_H-M   'P 1'
#
loop_
_entity.id
_entity.type
_entity.pdbx_description
1 polymer ?
#
loop_
_entity_poly.entity_id
_entity_poly.type
_entity_poly.pdbx_seq_one_letter_code
_entity_poly.pdbx_strand_id
1 'polypeptide(L)'
;MILVATEDGVYREDGGLFCCRGLAVYDILEDLVCAESGLYRLPTLQKLDRRACWRLYREDRTYASLEGPVVLEVERGRELDFRRYAAELGWHFPLGPPHVADFARFGDVLAAAVEVGNLMAGDSVDSLRPLDFAEDQHNLLAFGRRLLVPRPRAYTCPKT
;
A
#
# COMPACT_ATOMS: atom_id res chain seq x y z
N MET A 1 -19.77 5.91 4.00
CA MET A 1 -19.23 7.28 3.84
C MET A 1 -18.13 7.21 2.80
N ILE A 2 -18.21 8.03 1.76
CA ILE A 2 -17.13 8.14 0.76
C ILE A 2 -16.20 9.25 1.24
N LEU A 3 -14.90 8.96 1.24
CA LEU A 3 -13.83 9.91 1.53
C LEU A 3 -13.01 10.11 0.27
N VAL A 4 -12.57 11.34 0.04
CA VAL A 4 -11.72 11.73 -1.09
C VAL A 4 -10.42 12.24 -0.50
N ALA A 5 -9.34 11.49 -0.72
CA ALA A 5 -8.00 11.94 -0.40
C ALA A 5 -7.46 12.84 -1.53
N THR A 6 -6.78 13.91 -1.15
CA THR A 6 -6.11 14.85 -2.06
C THR A 6 -4.68 15.09 -1.59
N GLU A 7 -3.93 15.88 -2.35
CA GLU A 7 -2.57 16.33 -1.99
C GLU A 7 -2.55 17.21 -0.71
N ASP A 8 -3.71 17.72 -0.25
CA ASP A 8 -3.82 18.65 0.89
C ASP A 8 -4.81 18.16 1.98
N GLY A 9 -5.16 16.88 1.98
CA GLY A 9 -5.91 16.25 3.07
C GLY A 9 -7.07 15.37 2.61
N VAL A 10 -7.96 15.04 3.53
CA VAL A 10 -9.09 14.14 3.27
C VAL A 10 -10.41 14.83 3.49
N TYR A 11 -11.29 14.70 2.51
CA TYR A 11 -12.56 15.39 2.43
C TYR A 11 -13.71 14.41 2.30
N ARG A 12 -14.88 14.80 2.78
CA ARG A 12 -16.14 14.09 2.53
C ARG A 12 -16.67 14.45 1.15
N GLU A 13 -17.65 13.68 0.67
CA GLU A 13 -18.32 13.94 -0.62
C GLU A 13 -18.99 15.32 -0.72
N ASP A 14 -19.38 15.92 0.41
CA ASP A 14 -19.93 17.27 0.51
C ASP A 14 -18.87 18.38 0.48
N GLY A 15 -17.58 18.01 0.37
CA GLY A 15 -16.44 18.92 0.40
C GLY A 15 -15.96 19.30 1.81
N GLY A 16 -16.63 18.81 2.85
CA GLY A 16 -16.21 19.05 4.24
C GLY A 16 -14.88 18.35 4.56
N LEU A 17 -13.94 19.08 5.16
CA LEU A 17 -12.67 18.50 5.63
C LEU A 17 -12.96 17.45 6.70
N PHE A 18 -12.52 16.21 6.45
CA PHE A 18 -12.56 15.12 7.41
C PHE A 18 -11.34 15.14 8.33
N CYS A 19 -10.13 15.15 7.77
CA CYS A 19 -8.89 15.18 8.55
C CYS A 19 -7.69 15.67 7.73
N CYS A 20 -6.53 15.72 8.39
CA CYS A 20 -5.25 15.56 7.72
C CYS A 20 -4.89 16.70 6.74
N ARG A 21 -5.36 17.92 7.02
CA ARG A 21 -5.04 19.11 6.22
C ARG A 21 -3.52 19.24 6.04
N GLY A 22 -3.08 19.48 4.81
CA GLY A 22 -1.65 19.60 4.49
C GLY A 22 -0.92 18.26 4.29
N LEU A 23 -1.63 17.13 4.28
CA LEU A 23 -1.04 15.81 4.03
C LEU A 23 -1.56 15.23 2.72
N ALA A 24 -0.65 14.83 1.84
CA ALA A 24 -0.95 13.97 0.69
C ALA A 24 -1.23 12.55 1.18
N VAL A 25 -2.51 12.23 1.41
CA VAL A 25 -2.95 10.95 1.97
C VAL A 25 -3.15 9.93 0.86
N TYR A 26 -2.60 8.73 1.05
CA TYR A 26 -2.73 7.60 0.14
C TYR A 26 -3.78 6.61 0.62
N ASP A 27 -3.91 6.41 1.94
CA ASP A 27 -4.87 5.46 2.50
C ASP A 27 -5.32 5.81 3.92
N ILE A 28 -6.52 5.38 4.30
CA ILE A 28 -7.06 5.52 5.66
C ILE A 28 -7.73 4.22 6.07
N LEU A 29 -7.38 3.75 7.27
CA LEU A 29 -8.00 2.61 7.92
C LEU A 29 -8.22 2.94 9.40
N GLU A 30 -9.49 3.07 9.79
CA GLU A 30 -9.88 3.46 11.15
C GLU A 30 -9.24 4.78 11.60
N ASP A 31 -8.35 4.74 12.59
CA ASP A 31 -7.62 5.90 13.12
C ASP A 31 -6.22 6.07 12.49
N LEU A 32 -5.85 5.25 11.51
CA LEU A 32 -4.56 5.32 10.85
C LEU A 32 -4.65 6.00 9.49
N VAL A 33 -3.62 6.78 9.17
CA VAL A 33 -3.50 7.55 7.94
C VAL A 33 -2.13 7.29 7.34
N CYS A 34 -2.13 6.76 6.12
CA CYS A 34 -0.93 6.62 5.31
C CYS A 34 -0.81 7.77 4.33
N ALA A 35 0.35 8.40 4.34
CA ALA A 35 0.64 9.57 3.53
C ALA A 35 2.07 9.50 2.99
N GLU A 36 2.32 10.29 1.95
CA GLU A 36 3.66 10.47 1.37
C GLU A 36 4.71 10.78 2.44
N SER A 37 4.35 11.59 3.43
CA SER A 37 5.28 12.02 4.47
C SER A 37 5.38 11.08 5.67
N GLY A 38 4.56 10.02 5.78
CA GLY A 38 4.56 9.18 6.97
C GLY A 38 3.31 8.34 7.23
N LEU A 39 3.38 7.55 8.29
CA LEU A 39 2.24 6.93 8.95
C LEU A 39 1.82 7.78 10.15
N TYR A 40 0.53 8.06 10.29
CA TYR A 40 -0.02 8.92 11.34
C TYR A 40 -1.22 8.28 12.03
N ARG A 41 -1.49 8.73 13.27
CA ARG A 41 -2.67 8.35 14.06
C ARG A 41 -3.58 9.55 14.31
N LEU A 42 -4.87 9.38 14.04
CA LEU A 42 -5.94 10.32 14.35
C LEU A 42 -6.39 10.20 15.82
N PRO A 43 -7.02 11.26 16.37
CA PRO A 43 -7.30 12.55 15.75
C PRO A 43 -6.13 13.54 15.83
N THR A 44 -5.07 13.21 16.55
CA THR A 44 -3.97 14.15 16.86
C THR A 44 -2.96 14.34 15.73
N LEU A 45 -3.02 13.49 14.69
CA LEU A 45 -1.96 13.35 13.69
C LEU A 45 -0.61 13.04 14.34
N GLN A 46 -0.60 12.19 15.37
CA GLN A 46 0.63 11.69 15.93
C GLN A 46 1.36 10.87 14.87
N LYS A 47 2.56 11.30 14.50
CA LYS A 47 3.39 10.58 13.54
C LYS A 47 3.96 9.32 14.18
N LEU A 48 3.67 8.16 13.59
CA LEU A 48 4.12 6.85 14.02
C LEU A 48 5.39 6.41 13.27
N ASP A 49 5.48 6.74 11.99
CA ASP A 49 6.67 6.48 11.16
C ASP A 49 6.96 7.66 10.22
N ARG A 50 8.22 7.80 9.82
CA ARG A 50 8.72 8.89 8.95
C ARG A 50 8.85 8.50 7.48
N ARG A 51 8.91 7.20 7.17
CA ARG A 51 8.91 6.69 5.79
C ARG A 51 7.55 6.93 5.16
N ALA A 52 7.51 7.18 3.85
CA ALA A 52 6.26 7.23 3.11
C ALA A 52 5.45 5.94 3.38
N CYS A 53 4.18 6.12 3.71
CA CYS A 53 3.27 5.00 3.89
C CYS A 53 2.30 4.94 2.72
N TRP A 54 2.27 3.79 2.06
CA TRP A 54 1.57 3.57 0.80
C TRP A 54 0.22 2.89 0.97
N ARG A 55 0.10 1.98 1.94
CA ARG A 55 -1.11 1.16 2.10
C ARG A 55 -1.35 0.74 3.54
N LEU A 56 -2.61 0.69 3.95
CA LEU A 56 -3.06 0.09 5.20
C LEU A 56 -3.80 -1.21 4.90
N TYR A 57 -3.58 -2.23 5.73
CA TYR A 57 -4.23 -3.52 5.60
C TYR A 57 -4.58 -4.10 6.97
N ARG A 58 -5.76 -4.73 7.08
CA ARG A 58 -6.27 -5.33 8.31
C ARG A 58 -6.56 -6.81 8.11
N GLU A 59 -5.96 -7.63 8.97
CA GLU A 59 -6.39 -9.00 9.25
C GLU A 59 -6.74 -9.08 10.74
N ASP A 60 -6.09 -9.99 11.48
CA ASP A 60 -6.12 -9.99 12.95
C ASP A 60 -5.36 -8.79 13.56
N ARG A 61 -4.47 -8.18 12.77
CA ARG A 61 -3.65 -7.02 13.13
C ARG A 61 -3.62 -6.01 12.00
N THR A 62 -3.15 -4.80 12.30
CA THR A 62 -3.00 -3.75 11.31
C THR A 62 -1.59 -3.68 10.79
N TYR A 63 -1.49 -3.63 9.47
CA TYR A 63 -0.23 -3.55 8.76
C TYR A 63 -0.18 -2.27 7.93
N ALA A 64 0.96 -1.60 7.97
CA ALA A 64 1.26 -0.43 7.13
C ALA A 64 2.39 -0.79 6.17
N SER A 65 2.14 -0.66 4.87
CA SER A 65 3.18 -0.74 3.85
C SER A 65 3.96 0.56 3.81
N LEU A 66 5.24 0.46 4.11
CA LEU A 66 6.19 1.57 4.12
C LEU A 66 7.18 1.42 2.98
N GLU A 67 7.69 2.57 2.54
CA GLU A 67 8.80 2.65 1.59
C GLU A 67 10.02 1.84 2.07
N GLY A 68 10.69 1.18 1.11
CA GLY A 68 11.93 0.43 1.36
C GLY A 68 11.70 -1.06 1.59
N PRO A 69 10.96 -1.72 0.70
CA PRO A 69 9.66 -2.36 0.95
C PRO A 69 9.61 -3.04 2.33
N VAL A 70 9.06 -2.30 3.30
CA VAL A 70 8.84 -2.78 4.66
C VAL A 70 7.35 -2.82 4.95
N VAL A 71 6.88 -3.84 5.66
CA VAL A 71 5.53 -3.86 6.23
C VAL A 71 5.64 -3.80 7.75
N LEU A 72 5.08 -2.74 8.34
CA LEU A 72 5.05 -2.51 9.77
C LEU A 72 3.75 -3.08 10.36
N GLU A 73 3.86 -4.01 11.30
CA GLU A 73 2.77 -4.41 12.19
C GLU A 73 2.60 -3.35 13.28
N VAL A 74 1.55 -2.54 13.17
CA VAL A 74 1.40 -1.27 13.90
C VAL A 74 1.31 -1.47 15.40
N GLU A 75 0.60 -2.50 15.86
CA GLU A 75 0.35 -2.74 17.28
C GLU A 75 1.62 -3.16 18.06
N ARG A 76 2.55 -3.85 17.39
CA ARG A 76 3.79 -4.36 18.02
C ARG A 76 5.05 -3.63 17.60
N GLY A 77 4.96 -2.74 16.61
CA GLY A 77 6.13 -2.08 16.04
C GLY A 77 7.08 -3.05 15.33
N ARG A 78 6.58 -4.19 14.87
CA ARG A 78 7.40 -5.24 14.25
C ARG A 78 7.45 -5.03 12.74
N GLU A 79 8.65 -5.04 12.18
CA GLU A 79 8.85 -4.90 10.74
C GLU A 79 9.04 -6.24 10.05
N LEU A 80 8.35 -6.42 8.93
CA LEU A 80 8.65 -7.42 7.93
C LEU A 80 9.42 -6.73 6.80
N ASP A 81 10.64 -7.21 6.55
CA ASP A 81 11.59 -6.57 5.66
C ASP A 81 11.75 -7.37 4.36
N PHE A 82 11.33 -6.78 3.25
CA PHE A 82 11.43 -7.40 1.92
C PHE A 82 12.58 -6.82 1.07
N ARG A 83 13.48 -6.01 1.65
CA ARG A 83 14.63 -5.41 0.92
C ARG A 83 15.52 -6.44 0.27
N ARG A 84 15.67 -7.61 0.90
CA ARG A 84 16.44 -8.72 0.32
C ARG A 84 15.82 -9.21 -0.98
N TYR A 85 14.50 -9.41 -1.02
CA TYR A 85 13.82 -9.79 -2.25
C TYR A 85 13.92 -8.69 -3.30
N ALA A 86 13.74 -7.43 -2.91
CA ALA A 86 13.89 -6.30 -3.83
C ALA A 86 15.27 -6.28 -4.50
N ALA A 87 16.34 -6.51 -3.73
CA ALA A 87 17.70 -6.55 -4.25
C ALA A 87 17.97 -7.78 -5.14
N GLU A 88 17.51 -8.97 -4.72
CA GLU A 88 17.74 -10.23 -5.45
C GLU A 88 16.91 -10.31 -6.75
N LEU A 89 15.71 -9.73 -6.76
CA LEU A 89 14.73 -9.84 -7.86
C LEU A 89 14.60 -8.55 -8.69
N GLY A 90 15.31 -7.47 -8.32
CA GLY A 90 15.35 -6.23 -9.09
C GLY A 90 14.09 -5.37 -9.01
N TRP A 91 13.40 -5.36 -7.86
CA TRP A 91 12.25 -4.46 -7.67
C TRP A 91 12.70 -3.00 -7.64
N HIS A 92 11.88 -2.11 -8.19
CA HIS A 92 12.20 -0.69 -8.22
C HIS A 92 10.94 0.16 -8.22
N PHE A 93 11.09 1.45 -7.92
CA PHE A 93 10.02 2.42 -8.05
C PHE A 93 10.63 3.72 -8.60
N PRO A 94 10.07 4.35 -9.64
CA PRO A 94 10.71 5.52 -10.26
C PRO A 94 10.87 6.73 -9.34
N LEU A 95 10.01 6.86 -8.33
CA LEU A 95 9.96 8.02 -7.44
C LEU A 95 10.61 7.74 -6.07
N GLY A 96 11.16 6.54 -5.86
CA GLY A 96 11.77 6.17 -4.58
C GLY A 96 12.10 4.67 -4.47
N PRO A 97 12.41 4.19 -3.26
CA PRO A 97 12.49 2.76 -2.97
C PRO A 97 11.17 2.02 -3.27
N PRO A 98 11.23 0.75 -3.68
CA PRO A 98 10.03 -0.06 -3.91
C PRO A 98 9.23 -0.24 -2.61
N HIS A 99 7.95 -0.56 -2.75
CA HIS A 99 7.02 -0.76 -1.65
C HIS A 99 5.90 -1.73 -2.04
N VAL A 100 5.18 -2.25 -1.04
CA VAL A 100 3.97 -3.03 -1.29
C VAL A 100 2.83 -2.06 -1.60
N ALA A 101 2.30 -2.10 -2.80
CA ALA A 101 1.26 -1.19 -3.27
C ALA A 101 -0.13 -1.58 -2.75
N ASP A 102 -0.44 -2.88 -2.69
CA ASP A 102 -1.76 -3.35 -2.27
C ASP A 102 -1.74 -4.77 -1.70
N PHE A 103 -2.80 -5.11 -0.97
CA PHE A 103 -3.06 -6.44 -0.41
C PHE A 103 -4.46 -6.90 -0.79
N ALA A 104 -4.61 -8.18 -1.10
CA ALA A 104 -5.93 -8.77 -1.31
C ALA A 104 -5.96 -10.24 -0.89
N ARG A 105 -7.02 -10.62 -0.17
CA ARG A 105 -7.29 -12.00 0.20
C ARG A 105 -8.34 -12.61 -0.74
N PHE A 106 -8.05 -13.79 -1.28
CA PHE A 106 -8.95 -14.54 -2.18
C PHE A 106 -8.96 -16.02 -1.79
N GLY A 107 -10.07 -16.47 -1.19
CA GLY A 107 -10.07 -17.74 -0.46
C GLY A 107 -9.12 -17.68 0.73
N ASP A 108 -8.26 -18.68 0.87
CA ASP A 108 -7.32 -18.81 2.00
C ASP A 108 -5.94 -18.18 1.72
N VAL A 109 -5.77 -17.57 0.55
CA VAL A 109 -4.50 -16.97 0.11
C VAL A 109 -4.56 -15.46 0.25
N LEU A 110 -3.53 -14.91 0.91
CA LEU A 110 -3.20 -13.49 0.87
C LEU A 110 -2.23 -13.26 -0.29
N ALA A 111 -2.54 -12.27 -1.13
CA ALA A 111 -1.61 -11.71 -2.10
C ALA A 111 -1.22 -10.29 -1.72
N ALA A 112 -0.02 -9.89 -2.09
CA ALA A 112 0.49 -8.53 -1.97
C ALA A 112 1.18 -8.10 -3.27
N ALA A 113 0.75 -6.98 -3.83
CA ALA A 113 1.33 -6.37 -5.01
C ALA A 113 2.51 -5.50 -4.61
N VAL A 114 3.61 -5.59 -5.36
CA VAL A 114 4.75 -4.67 -5.24
C VAL A 114 4.75 -3.78 -6.47
N GLU A 115 4.85 -2.46 -6.26
CA GLU A 115 4.97 -1.52 -7.39
C GLU A 115 6.28 -1.80 -8.13
N VAL A 116 6.17 -2.03 -9.44
CA VAL A 116 7.21 -2.59 -10.31
C VAL A 116 8.07 -3.68 -9.63
N GLY A 117 7.41 -4.79 -9.29
CA GLY A 117 8.04 -5.94 -8.64
C GLY A 117 7.22 -7.22 -8.75
N ASN A 118 7.58 -8.23 -7.96
CA ASN A 118 6.90 -9.52 -7.96
C ASN A 118 5.58 -9.45 -7.16
N LEU A 119 4.55 -10.12 -7.66
CA LEU A 119 3.40 -10.49 -6.83
C LEU A 119 3.88 -11.43 -5.72
N MET A 120 3.51 -11.14 -4.48
CA MET A 120 3.76 -12.03 -3.35
C MET A 120 2.50 -12.78 -2.96
N ALA A 121 2.65 -13.99 -2.43
CA ALA A 121 1.55 -14.76 -1.87
C ALA A 121 1.96 -15.52 -0.60
N GLY A 122 0.97 -15.77 0.26
CA GLY A 122 1.12 -16.48 1.52
C GLY A 122 -0.24 -16.77 2.18
N ASP A 123 -0.24 -17.41 3.34
CA ASP A 123 -1.45 -17.57 4.17
C ASP A 123 -1.74 -16.34 5.06
N SER A 124 -0.73 -15.48 5.23
CA SER A 124 -0.65 -14.34 6.15
C SER A 124 0.46 -13.39 5.72
N VAL A 125 0.49 -12.16 6.25
CA VAL A 125 1.55 -11.18 5.96
C VAL A 125 2.95 -11.72 6.26
N ASP A 126 3.08 -12.52 7.34
CA ASP A 126 4.33 -13.16 7.78
C ASP A 126 4.89 -14.20 6.82
N SER A 127 4.01 -14.84 6.07
CA SER A 127 4.35 -15.93 5.15
C SER A 127 4.56 -15.46 3.71
N LEU A 128 4.40 -14.16 3.41
CA LEU A 128 4.47 -13.64 2.05
C LEU A 128 5.81 -14.01 1.40
N ARG A 129 5.73 -14.61 0.21
CA ARG A 129 6.88 -14.94 -0.63
C ARG A 129 6.61 -14.50 -2.08
N PRO A 130 7.64 -14.05 -2.80
CA PRO A 130 7.50 -13.69 -4.21
C PRO A 130 7.13 -14.90 -5.06
N LEU A 131 6.23 -14.68 -6.00
CA LEU A 131 5.90 -15.60 -7.08
C LEU A 131 6.72 -15.27 -8.33
N ASP A 132 6.80 -16.21 -9.28
CA ASP A 132 7.37 -15.98 -10.60
C ASP A 132 6.39 -15.22 -11.51
N PHE A 133 5.98 -14.03 -11.03
CA PHE A 133 5.13 -13.10 -11.73
C PHE A 133 5.52 -11.69 -11.29
N ALA A 134 6.13 -10.91 -12.19
CA ALA A 134 6.59 -9.56 -11.94
C ALA A 134 6.06 -8.60 -13.00
N GLU A 135 5.38 -7.56 -12.56
CA GLU A 135 4.71 -6.55 -13.38
C GLU A 135 4.63 -5.24 -12.59
N ASP A 136 4.28 -4.14 -13.27
CA ASP A 136 3.89 -2.91 -12.61
C ASP A 136 2.47 -3.03 -12.04
N GLN A 137 2.37 -3.20 -10.71
CA GLN A 137 1.14 -3.58 -10.01
C GLN A 137 0.80 -2.55 -8.93
N HIS A 138 -0.33 -1.86 -9.11
CA HIS A 138 -0.77 -0.77 -8.23
C HIS A 138 -1.91 -1.16 -7.30
N ASN A 139 -2.74 -2.11 -7.73
CA ASN A 139 -3.96 -2.51 -7.03
C ASN A 139 -4.22 -3.99 -7.27
N LEU A 140 -4.94 -4.62 -6.36
CA LEU A 140 -5.41 -6.00 -6.44
C LEU A 140 -6.92 -6.04 -6.22
N LEU A 141 -7.62 -6.88 -6.99
CA LEU A 141 -9.05 -7.11 -6.80
C LEU A 141 -9.35 -8.59 -6.65
N ALA A 142 -9.81 -8.99 -5.47
CA ALA A 142 -10.32 -10.32 -5.24
C ALA A 142 -11.75 -10.46 -5.79
N PHE A 143 -12.00 -11.51 -6.58
CA PHE A 143 -13.32 -11.88 -7.09
C PHE A 143 -13.57 -13.38 -6.90
N GLY A 144 -14.21 -13.74 -5.79
CA GLY A 144 -14.39 -15.13 -5.38
C GLY A 144 -13.04 -15.81 -5.14
N ARG A 145 -12.74 -16.87 -5.91
CA ARG A 145 -11.46 -17.61 -5.86
C ARG A 145 -10.43 -17.11 -6.88
N ARG A 146 -10.64 -15.93 -7.46
CA ARG A 146 -9.76 -15.33 -8.47
C ARG A 146 -9.17 -14.04 -7.93
N LEU A 147 -7.91 -13.80 -8.28
CA LEU A 147 -7.26 -12.52 -8.11
C LEU A 147 -7.18 -11.84 -9.49
N LEU A 148 -7.68 -10.62 -9.58
CA LEU A 148 -7.58 -9.78 -10.76
C LEU A 148 -6.46 -8.78 -10.52
N VAL A 149 -5.44 -8.84 -11.37
CA VAL A 149 -4.27 -7.95 -11.34
C VAL A 149 -4.37 -7.00 -12.53
N PRO A 150 -4.79 -5.73 -12.33
CA PRO A 150 -4.76 -4.73 -13.39
C PRO A 150 -3.32 -4.47 -13.82
N ARG A 151 -3.10 -4.41 -15.14
CA ARG A 151 -1.82 -3.99 -15.71
C ARG A 151 -2.00 -2.61 -16.37
N PRO A 152 -1.14 -1.64 -16.09
CA PRO A 152 -1.17 -0.38 -16.81
C PRO A 152 -0.96 -0.66 -18.30
N ARG A 153 -1.93 -0.29 -19.14
CA ARG A 153 -1.72 -0.24 -20.58
C ARG A 153 -0.97 1.07 -20.86
N ALA A 154 0.21 0.96 -21.47
CA ALA A 154 0.87 2.11 -22.04
C ALA A 154 -0.01 2.67 -23.18
N TYR A 155 -0.84 3.67 -22.87
CA TYR A 155 -1.45 4.50 -23.89
C TYR A 155 -0.41 5.55 -24.28
N THR A 156 0.24 5.38 -25.42
CA THR A 156 0.94 6.49 -26.05
C THR A 156 -0.11 7.50 -26.48
N CYS A 157 -0.22 8.62 -25.77
CA CYS A 157 -0.92 9.79 -26.31
C CYS A 157 -0.22 10.15 -27.62
N PRO A 158 -0.93 10.12 -28.77
CA PRO A 158 -0.35 10.64 -29.99
C PRO A 158 -0.03 12.12 -29.75
N LYS A 159 1.23 12.49 -29.99
CA LYS A 159 1.63 13.91 -29.99
C LYS A 159 0.79 14.61 -31.06
N THR A 160 -0.10 15.50 -30.64
CA THR A 160 -0.79 16.46 -31.52
C THR A 160 0.16 17.56 -31.93
#